data_AF-A0A348T2B6-F1
#
_entry.id   AF-A0A348T2B6-F1
#
_cell.length_a   1.000
_cell.length_b   1.000
_cell.length_c   1.000
_cell.angle_alpha   90.00
_cell.angle_beta   90.00
_cell.angle_gamma   90.00
#
_symmetry.space_group_name_H-M   'P 1'
#
loop_
_entity.id
_entity.type
_entity.pdbx_description
1 polymer ?
#
loop_
_entity_poly.entity_id
_entity_poly.type
_entity_poly.pdbx_seq_one_letter_code
_entity_poly.pdbx_strand_id
1 'polypeptide(L)'
;MSEDDLSQALHQLKSFDRPDMYAILKDKIIIIEHFEFDASVCSRKCMKGIKEERLLDHHISSAPIGNEFHVGKGDYPTSLANWQTNFDMTFDSHYNKIPAYKEAIRNKGRNFFDKPIVVGFFIENQYSPIVYNHGMSKEHEELYYFETVQFASKVSASPDLDFILFGSYCNGRPQIFYIDHESYKHIGESTDLENADLHLSPLNKSEITVYGKF
;
A
#
# COMPACT_ATOMS: atom_id res chain seq x y z
N MET A 1 1.36 -6.14 17.99
CA MET A 1 0.08 -5.79 18.66
C MET A 1 -0.71 -7.08 18.86
N SER A 2 -1.58 -7.22 19.88
CA SER A 2 -2.45 -8.41 19.96
C SER A 2 -3.59 -8.31 18.94
N GLU A 3 -4.18 -9.45 18.57
CA GLU A 3 -5.36 -9.50 17.68
C GLU A 3 -6.55 -8.72 18.27
N ASP A 4 -6.80 -8.86 19.57
CA ASP A 4 -7.85 -8.13 20.29
C ASP A 4 -7.63 -6.61 20.25
N ASP A 5 -6.39 -6.15 20.46
CA ASP A 5 -6.03 -4.73 20.40
C ASP A 5 -6.28 -4.17 18.99
N LEU A 6 -5.86 -4.92 17.95
CA LEU A 6 -6.05 -4.52 16.56
C LEU A 6 -7.55 -4.47 16.21
N SER A 7 -8.29 -5.52 16.53
CA SER A 7 -9.74 -5.58 16.32
C SER A 7 -10.45 -4.41 17.01
N GLN A 8 -10.12 -4.15 18.27
CA GLN A 8 -10.69 -3.05 19.02
C GLN A 8 -10.34 -1.69 18.41
N ALA A 9 -9.10 -1.51 17.95
CA ALA A 9 -8.66 -0.29 17.29
C ALA A 9 -9.45 -0.04 16.00
N LEU A 10 -9.56 -1.04 15.13
CA LEU A 10 -10.26 -0.95 13.85
C LEU A 10 -11.74 -0.57 14.02
N HIS A 11 -12.42 -1.09 15.03
CA HIS A 11 -13.82 -0.73 15.33
C HIS A 11 -13.99 0.67 15.93
N GLN A 12 -12.91 1.29 16.40
CA GLN A 12 -12.92 2.61 17.04
C GLN A 12 -12.16 3.69 16.25
N LEU A 13 -11.72 3.37 15.03
CA LEU A 13 -11.03 4.31 14.16
C LEU A 13 -11.89 5.54 13.91
N LYS A 14 -11.24 6.70 14.04
CA LYS A 14 -11.80 8.01 13.73
C LYS A 14 -10.89 8.69 12.74
N SER A 15 -11.49 9.32 11.73
CA SER A 15 -10.77 10.19 10.81
C SER A 15 -10.16 11.37 11.57
N PHE A 16 -9.01 11.82 11.07
CA PHE A 16 -8.30 12.98 11.59
C PHE A 16 -7.48 13.62 10.46
N ASP A 17 -7.05 14.86 10.66
CA ASP A 17 -6.41 15.61 9.57
C ASP A 17 -4.97 15.12 9.34
N ARG A 18 -4.21 14.94 10.43
CA ARG A 18 -2.81 14.47 10.44
C ARG A 18 -2.48 13.86 11.81
N PRO A 19 -2.31 12.53 11.94
CA PRO A 19 -2.38 11.52 10.89
C PRO A 19 -3.81 11.32 10.38
N ASP A 20 -4.00 10.56 9.30
CA ASP A 20 -5.32 10.34 8.68
C ASP A 20 -6.35 9.72 9.63
N MET A 21 -5.91 8.84 10.54
CA MET A 21 -6.78 8.11 11.45
C MET A 21 -6.16 7.88 12.83
N TYR A 22 -7.01 7.71 13.84
CA TYR A 22 -6.59 7.32 15.18
C TYR A 22 -7.70 6.57 15.94
N ALA A 23 -7.32 5.76 16.92
CA ALA A 23 -8.22 5.08 17.85
C ALA A 23 -7.68 5.21 19.29
N ILE A 24 -8.58 5.37 20.27
CA ILE A 24 -8.20 5.48 21.69
C ILE A 24 -8.59 4.19 22.38
N LEU A 25 -7.60 3.42 22.79
CA LEU A 25 -7.80 2.23 23.61
C LEU A 25 -7.65 2.58 25.10
N LYS A 26 -7.85 1.59 25.98
CA LYS A 26 -7.80 1.78 27.43
C LYS A 26 -6.43 2.32 27.87
N ASP A 27 -5.37 1.66 27.44
CA ASP A 27 -3.98 1.87 27.84
C ASP A 27 -3.15 2.63 26.80
N LYS A 28 -3.49 2.54 25.51
CA LYS A 28 -2.72 3.13 24.41
C LYS A 28 -3.60 3.92 23.42
N ILE A 29 -2.95 4.64 22.51
CA ILE A 29 -3.56 5.29 21.36
C ILE A 29 -2.95 4.67 20.11
N ILE A 30 -3.78 4.30 19.15
CA ILE A 30 -3.33 3.86 17.83
C ILE A 30 -3.46 5.03 16.88
N ILE A 31 -2.45 5.28 16.06
CA ILE A 31 -2.52 6.20 14.93
C ILE A 31 -2.25 5.45 13.64
N ILE A 32 -2.94 5.81 12.58
CA ILE A 32 -2.76 5.22 11.24
C ILE A 32 -2.66 6.35 10.23
N GLU A 33 -1.58 6.34 9.46
CA GLU A 33 -1.42 7.18 8.28
C GLU A 33 -1.59 6.31 7.03
N HIS A 34 -2.32 6.81 6.04
CA HIS A 34 -2.60 6.14 4.78
C HIS A 34 -1.72 6.70 3.65
N PHE A 35 -1.24 5.82 2.77
CA PHE A 35 -0.72 6.23 1.48
C PHE A 35 -0.82 5.14 0.42
N GLU A 36 -0.82 5.59 -0.83
CA GLU A 36 -0.84 4.76 -2.03
C GLU A 36 0.48 4.90 -2.79
N PHE A 37 0.90 3.83 -3.47
CA PHE A 37 2.01 3.88 -4.42
C PHE A 37 1.78 2.89 -5.58
N ASP A 38 2.48 3.08 -6.70
CA ASP A 38 2.43 2.20 -7.86
C ASP A 38 3.82 2.04 -8.53
N ALA A 39 3.89 1.21 -9.57
CA ALA A 39 5.10 0.95 -10.36
C ALA A 39 5.32 1.93 -11.54
N SER A 40 4.49 2.96 -11.69
CA SER A 40 4.50 3.86 -12.84
C SER A 40 5.50 5.01 -12.70
N VAL A 41 5.74 5.72 -13.81
CA VAL A 41 6.55 6.94 -13.76
C VAL A 41 5.89 8.00 -12.86
N CYS A 42 6.65 8.48 -11.88
CA CYS A 42 6.23 9.59 -11.03
C CYS A 42 6.53 10.94 -11.70
N SER A 43 5.48 11.76 -11.83
CA SER A 43 5.61 13.16 -12.23
C SER A 43 5.60 14.06 -10.99
N ARG A 44 5.90 15.35 -11.14
CA ARG A 44 5.87 16.32 -10.03
C ARG A 44 4.55 16.36 -9.23
N LYS A 45 3.43 15.88 -9.79
CA LYS A 45 2.11 15.93 -9.15
C LYS A 45 1.65 14.61 -8.53
N CYS A 46 1.97 13.48 -9.16
CA CYS A 46 1.51 12.15 -8.76
C CYS A 46 2.20 11.10 -9.66
N MET A 47 2.11 9.85 -9.23
CA MET A 47 2.38 8.67 -10.04
C MET A 47 1.34 8.57 -11.18
N LYS A 48 1.79 8.29 -12.40
CA LYS A 48 0.93 8.34 -13.60
C LYS A 48 -0.15 7.25 -13.56
N GLY A 49 0.18 6.05 -13.07
CA GLY A 49 -0.74 4.91 -12.96
C GLY A 49 -1.95 5.25 -12.12
N ILE A 50 -1.75 5.64 -10.86
CA ILE A 50 -2.82 6.08 -9.94
C ILE A 50 -3.73 7.13 -10.61
N LYS A 51 -3.16 8.08 -11.36
CA LYS A 51 -3.95 9.12 -12.03
C LYS A 51 -4.80 8.55 -13.17
N GLU A 52 -4.20 7.77 -14.08
CA GLU A 52 -4.91 7.19 -15.23
C GLU A 52 -6.01 6.22 -14.78
N GLU A 53 -5.74 5.48 -13.70
CA GLU A 53 -6.66 4.50 -13.15
C GLU A 53 -7.83 5.14 -12.41
N ARG A 54 -7.61 6.20 -11.64
CA ARG A 54 -8.71 7.01 -11.09
C ARG A 54 -9.58 7.63 -12.18
N LEU A 55 -9.00 8.02 -13.32
CA LEU A 55 -9.77 8.49 -14.48
C LEU A 55 -10.59 7.36 -15.10
N LEU A 56 -10.02 6.16 -15.20
CA LEU A 56 -10.72 4.98 -15.68
C LEU A 56 -11.88 4.59 -14.77
N ASP A 57 -11.68 4.56 -13.45
CA ASP A 57 -12.73 4.34 -12.45
C ASP A 57 -13.85 5.39 -12.56
N HIS A 58 -13.47 6.65 -12.80
CA HIS A 58 -14.45 7.70 -13.06
C HIS A 58 -15.26 7.42 -14.33
N HIS A 59 -14.62 6.98 -15.41
CA HIS A 59 -15.32 6.59 -16.64
C HIS A 59 -16.23 5.38 -16.42
N ILE A 60 -15.78 4.36 -15.67
CA ILE A 60 -16.58 3.18 -15.34
C ILE A 60 -17.81 3.57 -14.54
N SER A 61 -17.63 4.37 -13.48
CA SER A 61 -18.72 4.80 -12.60
C SER A 61 -19.70 5.77 -13.25
N SER A 62 -19.25 6.55 -14.24
CA SER A 62 -20.09 7.49 -14.99
C SER A 62 -20.68 6.90 -16.28
N ALA A 63 -20.32 5.65 -16.63
CA ALA A 63 -20.83 4.99 -17.82
C ALA A 63 -22.36 4.88 -17.76
N PRO A 64 -23.09 5.29 -18.82
CA PRO A 64 -24.53 5.19 -18.82
C PRO A 64 -24.97 3.74 -18.73
N ILE A 65 -26.04 3.48 -17.97
CA ILE A 65 -26.64 2.16 -17.88
C ILE A 65 -27.29 1.84 -19.24
N GLY A 66 -26.61 1.05 -20.06
CA GLY A 66 -27.04 0.66 -21.40
C GLY A 66 -26.52 -0.73 -21.79
N ASN A 67 -26.81 -1.13 -23.04
CA ASN A 67 -26.36 -2.40 -23.62
C ASN A 67 -25.03 -2.25 -24.39
N GLU A 68 -24.27 -1.20 -24.12
CA GLU A 68 -23.01 -0.91 -24.79
C GLU A 68 -21.82 -1.32 -23.91
N PHE A 69 -20.80 -1.88 -24.55
CA PHE A 69 -19.52 -2.14 -23.92
C PHE A 69 -18.57 -0.98 -24.21
N HIS A 70 -17.87 -0.55 -23.18
CA HIS A 70 -16.81 0.43 -23.27
C HIS A 70 -15.46 -0.25 -23.04
N VAL A 71 -14.44 0.29 -23.70
CA VAL A 71 -13.07 -0.21 -23.62
C VAL A 71 -12.17 0.94 -23.19
N GLY A 72 -11.46 0.75 -22.09
CA GLY A 72 -10.47 1.68 -21.56
C GLY A 72 -9.10 1.02 -21.48
N LYS A 73 -8.06 1.83 -21.59
CA LYS A 73 -6.69 1.41 -21.36
C LYS A 73 -5.92 2.53 -20.68
N GLY A 74 -5.32 2.24 -19.53
CA GLY A 74 -4.35 3.12 -18.91
C GLY A 74 -3.09 3.21 -19.78
N ASP A 75 -2.62 4.43 -20.04
CA ASP A 75 -1.34 4.65 -20.72
C ASP A 75 -0.28 5.10 -19.72
N TYR A 76 0.39 4.15 -19.08
CA TYR A 76 1.52 4.46 -18.20
C TYR A 76 2.58 3.36 -18.25
N PRO A 77 3.85 3.72 -18.51
CA PRO A 77 4.93 2.74 -18.40
C PRO A 77 5.22 2.44 -16.93
N THR A 78 5.41 1.15 -16.63
CA THR A 78 5.82 0.65 -15.31
C THR A 78 7.24 0.11 -15.33
N SER A 79 7.92 0.14 -14.19
CA SER A 79 9.23 -0.52 -13.97
C SER A 79 9.39 -0.93 -12.51
N LEU A 80 10.14 -2.00 -12.23
CA LEU A 80 10.47 -2.40 -10.85
C LEU A 80 11.26 -1.31 -10.11
N ALA A 81 12.14 -0.61 -10.82
CA ALA A 81 12.89 0.51 -10.27
C ALA A 81 11.99 1.69 -9.86
N ASN A 82 10.98 2.03 -10.68
CA ASN A 82 9.99 3.04 -10.31
C ASN A 82 9.17 2.58 -9.11
N TRP A 83 8.78 1.31 -9.07
CA TRP A 83 8.01 0.75 -7.96
C TRP A 83 8.72 0.92 -6.62
N GLN A 84 10.00 0.53 -6.57
CA GLN A 84 10.84 0.74 -5.39
C GLN A 84 11.01 2.23 -5.06
N THR A 85 11.35 3.04 -6.06
CA THR A 85 11.58 4.49 -5.85
C THR A 85 10.33 5.18 -5.33
N ASN A 86 9.16 4.86 -5.89
CA ASN A 86 7.88 5.44 -5.50
C ASN A 86 7.48 5.02 -4.08
N PHE A 87 7.67 3.74 -3.74
CA PHE A 87 7.47 3.26 -2.38
C PHE A 87 8.37 4.02 -1.40
N ASP A 88 9.69 4.03 -1.64
CA ASP A 88 10.68 4.67 -0.78
C ASP A 88 10.38 6.15 -0.56
N MET A 89 10.14 6.89 -1.65
CA MET A 89 9.81 8.32 -1.56
C MET A 89 8.56 8.59 -0.73
N THR A 90 7.52 7.77 -0.91
CA THR A 90 6.23 7.96 -0.22
C THR A 90 6.35 7.55 1.24
N PHE A 91 6.91 6.35 1.50
CA PHE A 91 7.18 5.84 2.83
C PHE A 91 8.01 6.83 3.64
N ASP A 92 9.16 7.28 3.11
CA ASP A 92 10.05 8.21 3.81
C ASP A 92 9.35 9.55 4.07
N SER A 93 8.49 10.02 3.16
CA SER A 93 7.71 11.25 3.36
C SER A 93 6.76 11.17 4.56
N HIS A 94 6.09 10.04 4.75
CA HIS A 94 5.17 9.83 5.88
C HIS A 94 5.92 9.45 7.17
N TYR A 95 6.97 8.64 7.06
CA TYR A 95 7.81 8.22 8.19
C TYR A 95 8.43 9.42 8.90
N ASN A 96 8.99 10.36 8.15
CA ASN A 96 9.58 11.58 8.71
C ASN A 96 8.56 12.50 9.42
N LYS A 97 7.25 12.29 9.23
CA LYS A 97 6.18 13.07 9.87
C LYS A 97 5.63 12.41 11.14
N ILE A 98 6.05 11.17 11.47
CA ILE A 98 5.60 10.46 12.68
C ILE A 98 5.72 11.31 13.96
N PRO A 99 6.81 12.06 14.22
CA PRO A 99 6.89 12.93 15.40
C PRO A 99 5.77 13.99 15.44
N ALA A 100 5.48 14.61 14.30
CA ALA A 100 4.42 15.60 14.17
C ALA A 100 3.02 14.97 14.34
N TYR A 101 2.81 13.75 13.84
CA TYR A 101 1.58 13.00 14.04
C TYR A 101 1.33 12.67 15.51
N LYS A 102 2.38 12.20 16.21
CA LYS A 102 2.33 11.96 17.66
C LYS A 102 1.98 13.25 18.40
N GLU A 103 2.64 14.37 18.09
CA GLU A 103 2.36 15.67 18.70
C GLU A 103 0.92 16.16 18.48
N ALA A 104 0.42 16.09 17.25
CA ALA A 104 -0.93 16.51 16.90
C ALA A 104 -1.99 15.74 17.70
N ILE A 105 -1.78 14.43 17.89
CA ILE A 105 -2.68 13.57 18.67
C ILE A 105 -2.59 13.89 20.16
N ARG A 106 -1.40 14.14 20.72
CA ARG A 106 -1.26 14.57 22.12
C ARG A 106 -2.03 15.87 22.39
N ASN A 107 -1.97 16.82 21.46
CA ASN A 107 -2.63 18.11 21.57
C ASN A 107 -4.17 18.02 21.46
N LYS A 108 -4.72 16.89 21.00
CA LYS A 108 -6.17 16.67 20.89
C LYS A 108 -6.88 16.53 22.23
N GLY A 109 -6.21 16.08 23.29
CA GLY A 109 -6.87 15.82 24.56
C GLY A 109 -5.91 15.78 25.76
N ARG A 110 -6.29 16.44 26.85
CA ARG A 110 -5.47 16.53 28.08
C ARG A 110 -5.12 15.16 28.68
N ASN A 111 -6.01 14.18 28.54
CA ASN A 111 -5.83 12.81 29.08
C ASN A 111 -4.98 11.92 28.15
N PHE A 112 -4.45 12.46 27.06
CA PHE A 112 -3.63 11.70 26.13
C PHE A 112 -2.16 11.84 26.40
N PHE A 113 -1.69 12.73 27.29
CA PHE A 113 -0.27 13.04 27.41
C PHE A 113 0.60 11.85 27.86
N ASP A 114 0.04 10.93 28.64
CA ASP A 114 0.80 9.81 29.23
C ASP A 114 0.59 8.46 28.54
N LYS A 115 -0.38 8.33 27.61
CA LYS A 115 -0.69 7.05 26.95
C LYS A 115 0.35 6.71 25.88
N PRO A 116 0.92 5.50 25.80
CA PRO A 116 1.73 5.11 24.64
C PRO A 116 0.98 5.32 23.31
N ILE A 117 1.70 5.82 22.29
CA ILE A 117 1.16 5.92 20.92
C ILE A 117 1.81 4.82 20.09
N VAL A 118 0.98 3.97 19.50
CA VAL A 118 1.38 2.94 18.55
C VAL A 118 1.08 3.46 17.14
N VAL A 119 2.07 3.36 16.26
CA VAL A 119 2.07 3.94 14.91
C VAL A 119 1.88 2.85 13.87
N GLY A 120 0.85 2.99 13.05
CA GLY A 120 0.58 2.14 11.90
C GLY A 120 0.64 2.91 10.58
N PHE A 121 1.05 2.25 9.52
CA PHE A 121 0.78 2.69 8.15
C PHE A 121 -0.27 1.79 7.51
N PHE A 122 -1.25 2.39 6.84
CA PHE A 122 -2.13 1.69 5.92
C PHE A 122 -1.64 1.95 4.49
N ILE A 123 -1.07 0.93 3.87
CA ILE A 123 -0.38 1.03 2.60
C ILE A 123 -1.21 0.31 1.55
N GLU A 124 -1.48 0.98 0.44
CA GLU A 124 -2.14 0.38 -0.72
C GLU A 124 -1.19 0.39 -1.92
N ASN A 125 -0.86 -0.81 -2.41
CA ASN A 125 -0.14 -0.96 -3.67
C ASN A 125 -1.15 -0.96 -4.81
N GLN A 126 -1.17 0.13 -5.57
CA GLN A 126 -2.01 0.27 -6.74
C GLN A 126 -1.33 -0.44 -7.92
N TYR A 127 -1.97 -1.49 -8.42
CA TYR A 127 -1.54 -2.26 -9.59
C TYR A 127 -0.17 -2.95 -9.39
N SER A 128 -0.17 -4.04 -8.61
CA SER A 128 0.99 -4.91 -8.48
C SER A 128 1.44 -5.37 -9.89
N PRO A 129 2.71 -5.16 -10.25
CA PRO A 129 3.20 -5.61 -11.54
C PRO A 129 3.17 -7.14 -11.64
N ILE A 130 2.77 -7.65 -12.80
CA ILE A 130 2.98 -9.05 -13.15
C ILE A 130 4.46 -9.21 -13.48
N VAL A 131 5.15 -10.11 -12.79
CA VAL A 131 6.57 -10.40 -13.04
C VAL A 131 6.73 -11.68 -13.86
N TYR A 132 7.92 -11.85 -14.39
CA TYR A 132 8.39 -13.03 -15.07
C TYR A 132 9.78 -13.37 -14.57
N ASN A 133 10.00 -14.63 -14.16
CA ASN A 133 11.30 -15.09 -13.71
C ASN A 133 11.55 -16.53 -14.20
N HIS A 134 12.69 -16.71 -14.88
CA HIS A 134 13.18 -18.02 -15.31
C HIS A 134 13.66 -18.85 -14.10
N GLY A 135 12.72 -19.54 -13.45
CA GLY A 135 13.03 -20.41 -12.31
C GLY A 135 11.90 -20.57 -11.29
N MET A 136 10.83 -19.77 -11.41
CA MET A 136 9.67 -19.86 -10.53
C MET A 136 8.69 -20.94 -11.00
N SER A 137 7.89 -21.47 -10.07
CA SER A 137 6.89 -22.51 -10.36
C SER A 137 5.83 -22.06 -11.38
N LYS A 138 5.61 -20.74 -11.48
CA LYS A 138 4.83 -20.08 -12.52
C LYS A 138 5.73 -19.09 -13.24
N GLU A 139 5.72 -19.15 -14.58
CA GLU A 139 6.48 -18.21 -15.39
C GLU A 139 5.98 -16.78 -15.24
N HIS A 140 4.66 -16.58 -15.04
CA HIS A 140 4.07 -15.27 -14.81
C HIS A 140 3.24 -15.29 -13.53
N GLU A 141 3.47 -14.31 -12.67
CA GLU A 141 2.66 -14.13 -11.46
C GLU A 141 2.65 -12.68 -10.98
N GLU A 142 1.65 -12.36 -10.18
CA GLU A 142 1.59 -11.12 -9.43
C GLU A 142 2.57 -11.20 -8.27
N LEU A 143 3.50 -10.24 -8.19
CA LEU A 143 4.40 -10.10 -7.05
C LEU A 143 3.81 -9.06 -6.10
N TYR A 144 3.64 -9.42 -4.83
CA TYR A 144 3.24 -8.44 -3.82
C TYR A 144 4.45 -7.68 -3.30
N TYR A 145 4.38 -6.35 -3.21
CA TYR A 145 5.54 -5.56 -2.77
C TYR A 145 5.99 -5.93 -1.34
N PHE A 146 5.06 -6.36 -0.49
CA PHE A 146 5.37 -6.76 0.88
C PHE A 146 6.19 -8.07 0.96
N GLU A 147 6.32 -8.81 -0.14
CA GLU A 147 7.13 -10.03 -0.25
C GLU A 147 8.54 -9.73 -0.77
N THR A 148 8.93 -8.46 -0.90
CA THR A 148 10.23 -8.05 -1.44
C THR A 148 11.29 -7.82 -0.36
N VAL A 149 12.55 -8.07 -0.70
CA VAL A 149 13.70 -7.76 0.17
C VAL A 149 13.76 -6.26 0.48
N GLN A 150 13.43 -5.42 -0.51
CA GLN A 150 13.42 -3.96 -0.40
C GLN A 150 12.42 -3.48 0.65
N PHE A 151 11.20 -4.02 0.61
CA PHE A 151 10.18 -3.72 1.62
C PHE A 151 10.60 -4.19 3.01
N ALA A 152 11.02 -5.45 3.16
CA ALA A 152 11.47 -5.99 4.44
C ALA A 152 12.64 -5.17 5.03
N SER A 153 13.59 -4.76 4.19
CA SER A 153 14.72 -3.91 4.58
C SER A 153 14.28 -2.52 5.03
N LYS A 154 13.36 -1.87 4.30
CA LYS A 154 12.83 -0.55 4.66
C LYS A 154 12.10 -0.60 6.00
N VAL A 155 11.25 -1.60 6.21
CA VAL A 155 10.47 -1.73 7.45
C VAL A 155 11.38 -2.06 8.65
N SER A 156 12.34 -2.96 8.47
CA SER A 156 13.33 -3.29 9.52
C SER A 156 14.17 -2.08 9.95
N ALA A 157 14.45 -1.16 9.03
CA ALA A 157 15.18 0.07 9.28
C ALA A 157 14.32 1.19 9.91
N SER A 158 13.04 0.93 10.20
CA SER A 158 12.04 1.94 10.58
C SER A 158 11.49 1.70 12.01
N PRO A 159 12.28 1.91 13.08
CA PRO A 159 11.91 1.54 14.45
C PRO A 159 10.72 2.32 15.03
N ASP A 160 10.45 3.55 14.56
CA ASP A 160 9.28 4.34 15.00
C ASP A 160 7.94 3.91 14.39
N LEU A 161 7.93 2.94 13.47
CA LEU A 161 6.72 2.36 12.89
C LEU A 161 6.45 1.01 13.58
N ASP A 162 5.30 0.84 14.21
CA ASP A 162 5.01 -0.37 15.01
C ASP A 162 4.37 -1.48 14.17
N PHE A 163 3.56 -1.13 13.18
CA PHE A 163 2.90 -2.10 12.29
C PHE A 163 2.51 -1.49 10.94
N ILE A 164 2.16 -2.36 10.00
CA ILE A 164 1.64 -2.03 8.68
C ILE A 164 0.35 -2.82 8.47
N LEU A 165 -0.65 -2.16 7.91
CA LEU A 165 -1.79 -2.76 7.25
C LEU A 165 -1.54 -2.62 5.75
N PHE A 166 -1.35 -3.73 5.04
CA PHE A 166 -1.09 -3.70 3.61
C PHE A 166 -2.34 -4.15 2.86
N GLY A 167 -2.99 -3.23 2.16
CA GLY A 167 -4.13 -3.51 1.29
C GLY A 167 -3.65 -4.13 -0.02
N SER A 168 -4.19 -5.30 -0.36
CA SER A 168 -3.89 -5.97 -1.64
C SER A 168 -5.08 -6.84 -2.09
N TYR A 169 -5.06 -7.30 -3.34
CA TYR A 169 -5.98 -8.30 -3.86
C TYR A 169 -5.31 -9.66 -3.82
N CYS A 170 -5.87 -10.62 -3.07
CA CYS A 170 -5.33 -11.98 -3.01
C CYS A 170 -6.45 -13.00 -3.24
N ASN A 171 -6.22 -13.96 -4.15
CA ASN A 171 -7.19 -14.97 -4.57
C ASN A 171 -8.55 -14.37 -5.01
N GLY A 172 -8.50 -13.25 -5.73
CA GLY A 172 -9.70 -12.57 -6.25
C GLY A 172 -10.53 -11.84 -5.20
N ARG A 173 -9.96 -11.56 -4.02
CA ARG A 173 -10.64 -10.81 -2.95
C ARG A 173 -9.74 -9.70 -2.40
N PRO A 174 -10.29 -8.52 -2.09
CA PRO A 174 -9.57 -7.53 -1.28
C PRO A 174 -9.22 -8.14 0.07
N GLN A 175 -7.97 -7.99 0.48
CA GLN A 175 -7.44 -8.44 1.76
C GLN A 175 -6.53 -7.37 2.36
N ILE A 176 -6.47 -7.34 3.69
CA ILE A 176 -5.54 -6.49 4.43
C ILE A 176 -4.60 -7.42 5.21
N PHE A 177 -3.31 -7.30 4.93
CA PHE A 177 -2.27 -8.04 5.63
C PHE A 177 -1.76 -7.20 6.79
N TYR A 178 -1.85 -7.72 8.01
CA TYR A 178 -1.19 -7.12 9.16
C TYR A 178 0.27 -7.60 9.20
N ILE A 179 1.20 -6.65 9.30
CA ILE A 179 2.62 -6.93 9.32
C ILE A 179 3.30 -6.10 10.40
N ASP A 180 4.09 -6.74 11.26
CA ASP A 180 4.90 -6.08 12.29
C ASP A 180 6.38 -6.48 12.19
N HIS A 181 7.22 -5.88 13.04
CA HIS A 181 8.66 -6.16 13.05
C HIS A 181 9.00 -7.64 13.26
N GLU A 182 8.18 -8.38 14.01
CA GLU A 182 8.40 -9.82 14.23
C GLU A 182 8.14 -10.63 12.96
N SER A 183 7.19 -10.18 12.15
CA SER A 183 6.82 -10.82 10.88
C SER A 183 7.98 -10.84 9.86
N TYR A 184 8.91 -9.87 9.92
CA TYR A 184 10.07 -9.80 9.00
C TYR A 184 11.30 -10.55 9.49
N LYS A 185 11.26 -11.30 10.59
CA LYS A 185 12.43 -12.12 10.99
C LYS A 185 12.74 -13.25 10.00
N HIS A 186 11.89 -13.46 8.99
CA HIS A 186 11.97 -14.52 7.98
C HIS A 186 12.29 -14.01 6.54
N ILE A 187 13.07 -12.93 6.38
CA ILE A 187 13.47 -12.31 5.09
C ILE A 187 14.01 -13.30 4.03
N GLY A 188 14.45 -14.49 4.44
CA GLY A 188 15.11 -15.49 3.57
C GLY A 188 14.27 -16.06 2.42
N GLU A 189 12.97 -15.79 2.36
CA GLU A 189 12.07 -16.22 1.27
C GLU A 189 11.58 -15.07 0.38
N SER A 190 12.04 -13.85 0.63
CA SER A 190 11.59 -12.66 -0.11
C SER A 190 12.22 -12.55 -1.51
N THR A 191 11.45 -12.02 -2.45
CA THR A 191 11.91 -11.75 -3.82
C THR A 191 12.78 -10.50 -3.85
N ASP A 192 13.97 -10.60 -4.43
CA ASP A 192 14.84 -9.44 -4.66
C ASP A 192 14.49 -8.75 -5.98
N LEU A 193 14.05 -7.48 -5.92
CA LEU A 193 13.74 -6.68 -7.10
C LEU A 193 14.96 -6.39 -7.98
N GLU A 194 16.18 -6.54 -7.46
CA GLU A 194 17.43 -6.37 -8.18
C GLU A 194 17.92 -7.69 -8.82
N ASN A 195 17.19 -8.79 -8.66
CA ASN A 195 17.51 -10.06 -9.31
C ASN A 195 17.50 -9.89 -10.84
N ALA A 196 18.62 -10.19 -11.48
CA ALA A 196 18.79 -10.06 -12.93
C ALA A 196 17.83 -10.92 -13.76
N ASP A 197 17.33 -12.02 -13.19
CA ASP A 197 16.37 -12.92 -13.84
C ASP A 197 14.91 -12.48 -13.64
N LEU A 198 14.67 -11.48 -12.79
CA LEU A 198 13.34 -10.92 -12.54
C LEU A 198 13.04 -9.78 -13.53
N HIS A 199 11.98 -9.96 -14.30
CA HIS A 199 11.55 -9.00 -15.30
C HIS A 199 10.07 -8.67 -15.15
N LEU A 200 9.67 -7.48 -15.61
CA LEU A 200 8.25 -7.21 -15.82
C LEU A 200 7.73 -8.09 -16.95
N SER A 201 6.61 -8.76 -16.69
CA SER A 201 5.92 -9.51 -17.72
C SER A 201 5.44 -8.57 -18.84
N PRO A 202 5.52 -8.98 -20.11
CA PRO A 202 4.90 -8.23 -21.21
C PRO A 202 3.38 -8.12 -21.05
N LEU A 203 2.75 -8.96 -20.22
CA LEU A 203 1.31 -8.92 -19.94
C LEU A 203 0.85 -7.59 -19.35
N ASN A 204 1.70 -6.89 -18.59
CA ASN A 204 1.39 -5.54 -18.07
C ASN A 204 1.09 -4.53 -19.19
N LYS A 205 1.56 -4.77 -20.44
CA LYS A 205 1.29 -3.88 -21.60
C LYS A 205 -0.02 -4.22 -22.32
N SER A 206 -0.58 -5.38 -22.04
CA SER A 206 -1.74 -5.94 -22.73
C SER A 206 -3.06 -5.73 -21.97
N GLU A 207 -3.00 -5.11 -20.79
CA GLU A 207 -4.17 -4.86 -19.97
C GLU A 207 -5.12 -3.86 -20.67
N ILE A 208 -6.37 -4.29 -20.78
CA ILE A 208 -7.48 -3.54 -21.35
C ILE A 208 -8.67 -3.79 -20.45
N THR A 209 -9.29 -2.71 -19.98
CA THR A 209 -10.47 -2.78 -19.13
C THR A 209 -11.71 -2.70 -19.98
N VAL A 210 -12.53 -3.75 -19.93
CA VAL A 210 -13.84 -3.78 -20.59
C VAL A 210 -14.90 -3.63 -19.50
N TYR A 211 -15.76 -2.61 -19.64
CA TYR A 211 -16.81 -2.32 -18.69
C TYR A 211 -18.13 -2.02 -19.41
N GLY A 212 -19.24 -2.33 -18.75
CA GLY A 212 -20.57 -2.37 -19.34
C GLY A 212 -21.41 -3.44 -18.65
N LYS A 213 -22.64 -3.64 -19.11
CA LYS A 213 -23.53 -4.64 -18.50
C LYS A 213 -23.25 -6.04 -19.06
N PHE A 214 -22.76 -6.93 -18.20
CA PHE A 214 -22.76 -8.39 -18.43
C PHE A 214 -24.14 -8.99 -18.14
#